data_AF-A0A9E1FU25-F1
#
_entry.id   AF-A0A9E1FU25-F1
#
_cell.length_a   1.000
_cell.length_b   1.000
_cell.length_c   1.000
_cell.angle_alpha   90.00
_cell.angle_beta   90.00
_cell.angle_gamma   90.00
#
_symmetry.space_group_name_H-M   'P 1'
#
loop_
_entity.id
_entity.type
_entity.pdbx_description
1 polymer ?
#
loop_
_entity_poly.entity_id
_entity_poly.type
_entity_poly.pdbx_seq_one_letter_code
_entity_poly.pdbx_strand_id
1 'polypeptide(L)' 'MDHTPYALRELVKAIYIEAPDKSSGKRHQGIRISYDLVGFIPVEELLKQETA' A
#
# COMPACT_ATOMS: atom_id res chain seq x y z
N MET A 1 18.71 -12.80 9.04
CA MET A 1 18.76 -11.55 8.28
C MET A 1 17.34 -11.07 8.19
N ASP A 2 17.00 -10.13 9.07
CA ASP A 2 15.64 -9.72 9.34
C ASP A 2 15.10 -8.99 8.10
N HIS A 3 14.10 -9.58 7.43
CA HIS A 3 13.24 -8.83 6.52
C HIS A 3 12.37 -7.91 7.37
N THR A 4 12.99 -6.83 7.83
CA THR A 4 12.38 -5.90 8.76
C THR A 4 11.33 -5.10 7.99
N PRO A 5 10.08 -4.94 8.48
CA PRO A 5 9.08 -4.05 7.87
C PRO A 5 9.58 -2.60 7.67
N TYR A 6 10.69 -2.24 8.33
CA TYR A 6 11.41 -0.98 8.12
C TYR A 6 12.03 -0.82 6.73
N ALA A 7 12.53 -1.90 6.10
CA ALA A 7 13.13 -1.80 4.76
C ALA A 7 12.10 -1.35 3.71
N LEU A 8 10.85 -1.79 3.83
CA LEU A 8 9.76 -1.36 2.95
C LEU A 8 9.38 0.11 3.16
N ARG A 9 9.51 0.64 4.39
CA ARG A 9 9.22 2.04 4.69
C ARG A 9 10.22 2.98 4.03
N GLU A 10 11.49 2.59 3.94
CA GLU A 10 12.53 3.37 3.25
C GLU A 10 12.32 3.43 1.73
N LEU A 11 11.59 2.46 1.17
CA LEU A 11 11.27 2.42 -0.25
C LEU A 11 10.00 3.21 -0.63
N VAL A 12 9.24 3.77 0.31
CA VAL A 12 8.01 4.50 -0.01
C VAL A 12 8.35 5.84 -0.66
N LYS A 13 7.96 6.00 -1.93
CA LYS A 13 8.11 7.23 -2.71
C LYS A 13 6.96 8.21 -2.45
N ALA A 14 5.73 7.69 -2.45
CA ALA A 14 4.53 8.51 -2.30
C ALA A 14 3.36 7.70 -1.77
N ILE A 15 2.47 8.37 -1.02
CA ILE A 15 1.20 7.82 -0.57
C ILE A 15 0.08 8.67 -1.17
N TYR A 16 -0.80 8.03 -1.91
CA TYR A 16 -1.97 8.66 -2.53
C TYR A 16 -3.23 8.21 -1.79
N ILE A 17 -4.03 9.19 -1.40
CA ILE A 17 -5.30 8.96 -0.72
C ILE A 17 -6.40 9.37 -1.69
N GLU A 18 -7.27 8.43 -2.03
CA GLU A 18 -8.43 8.71 -2.86
C GLU A 18 -9.41 9.61 -2.12
N ALA A 19 -10.10 10.45 -2.88
CA ALA A 19 -11.20 11.23 -2.32
C ALA A 19 -12.22 10.25 -1.69
N PRO A 20 -12.72 10.56 -0.50
CA PRO A 20 -13.68 9.69 0.16
C PRO A 20 -14.91 9.50 -0.74
N ASP A 21 -15.22 8.25 -1.06
CA ASP A 21 -16.44 7.93 -1.80
C ASP A 21 -17.65 8.22 -0.89
N LYS A 22 -18.50 9.15 -1.35
CA LYS A 22 -19.73 9.55 -0.65
C LYS A 22 -20.99 8.88 -1.20
N SER A 23 -20.88 8.11 -2.28
CA SER A 23 -22.03 7.61 -3.04
C SER A 23 -22.64 6.33 -2.46
N SER A 24 -21.86 5.51 -1.74
CA SER A 24 -22.30 4.18 -1.28
C SER A 24 -22.90 4.13 0.14
N GLY A 25 -22.90 5.26 0.87
CA GLY A 25 -23.33 5.32 2.28
C GLY A 25 -22.39 4.59 3.26
N LYS A 26 -21.34 3.94 2.75
CA LYS A 26 -20.28 3.30 3.52
C LYS A 26 -19.01 4.14 3.42
N ARG A 27 -18.21 4.17 4.49
CA ARG A 27 -16.90 4.84 4.44
C ARG A 27 -15.92 3.91 3.71
N HIS A 28 -15.53 4.30 2.50
CA HIS A 28 -14.44 3.67 1.76
C HIS A 28 -13.28 4.66 1.63
N GLN A 29 -12.06 4.20 1.93
CA GLN A 29 -10.85 4.99 1.77
C GLN A 29 -9.86 4.18 0.93
N GLY A 30 -9.72 4.55 -0.34
CA GLY A 30 -8.66 4.02 -1.19
C GLY A 30 -7.33 4.61 -0.78
N ILE A 31 -6.38 3.77 -0.43
CA ILE A 31 -4.99 4.15 -0.14
C ILE A 31 -4.11 3.43 -1.12
N ARG A 32 -3.24 4.19 -1.80
CA ARG A 32 -2.29 3.67 -2.76
C ARG A 32 -0.88 4.07 -2.33
N ILE A 33 0.02 3.09 -2.21
CA ILE A 33 1.42 3.31 -1.85
C ILE A 33 2.30 3.06 -3.08
N SER A 34 3.12 4.05 -3.44
CA SER A 34 4.12 3.95 -4.50
C SER A 34 5.49 3.76 -3.87
N TYR A 35 6.25 2.80 -4.41
CA TYR A 35 7.61 2.52 -3.97
C TYR A 35 8.63 2.99 -5.02
N ASP A 36 9.76 3.54 -4.57
CA ASP A 36 10.92 3.76 -5.42
C ASP A 36 11.49 2.38 -5.81
N LEU A 37 11.89 2.27 -7.09
CA LEU A 37 12.45 1.08 -7.78
C LEU A 37 11.47 0.14 -8.52
N VAL A 38 10.15 0.11 -8.22
CA VAL A 38 9.23 -0.88 -8.86
C VAL A 38 7.90 -0.29 -9.38
N GLY A 39 7.51 0.93 -9.00
CA GLY A 39 6.21 1.51 -9.38
C GLY A 39 5.12 1.25 -8.31
N PHE A 40 3.89 0.93 -8.72
CA PHE A 40 2.77 0.66 -7.80
C PHE A 40 2.60 -0.84 -7.58
N ILE A 41 2.75 -1.29 -6.33
CA ILE A 41 2.42 -2.67 -5.91
C ILE A 41 1.09 -2.61 -5.12
N PRO A 42 0.03 -3.32 -5.55
CA PRO A 42 -1.20 -3.44 -4.78
C PRO A 42 -0.95 -4.05 -3.40
N VAL A 43 -1.63 -3.55 -2.37
CA VAL A 43 -1.48 -4.06 -0.99
C VAL A 43 -1.90 -5.53 -0.90
N GLU A 44 -2.83 -5.96 -1.75
CA GLU A 44 -3.26 -7.36 -1.85
C GLU A 44 -2.14 -8.30 -2.31
N GLU A 45 -1.17 -7.82 -3.08
CA GLU A 45 0.00 -8.62 -3.48
C GLU A 45 1.01 -8.76 -2.34
N LEU A 46 1.18 -7.71 -1.52
CA LEU A 46 2.03 -7.77 -0.32
C LEU A 46 1.50 -8.79 0.69
N LEU A 47 0.19 -8.77 0.94
CA LEU A 47 -0.45 -9.67 1.91
C LEU A 47 -0.41 -11.14 1.51
N LYS A 48 -0.30 -11.45 0.21
CA LYS A 48 -0.17 -12.83 -0.29
C LYS A 48 1.20 -13.45 0.02
N GLN A 49 2.25 -12.65 0.17
CA GLN A 49 3.60 -13.14 0.46
C GLN A 49 3.84 -13.46 1.94
N GLU A 50 2.99 -12.94 2.84
CA GLU A 50 3.12 -13.14 4.29
C GLU A 50 2.54 -14.48 4.78
N THR A 51 1.87 -15.25 3.92
CA THR A 51 1.20 -16.54 4.27
C THR A 51 1.92 -17.79 3.71
N ALA A 52 3.21 -17.70 3.36
CA ALA A 52 4.00 -18.85 2.88
C ALA A 52 5.09 -19.25 3.88
#